data_AF-A0AAW2E6Q4-F1
#
_entry.id   AF-A0AAW2E6Q4-F1
#
_cell.length_a   1.000
_cell.length_b   1.000
_cell.length_c   1.000
_cell.angle_alpha   90.00
_cell.angle_beta   90.00
_cell.angle_gamma   90.00
#
_symmetry.space_group_name_H-M   'P 1'
#
loop_
_entity.id
_entity.type
_entity.pdbx_description
1 polymer ?
#
loop_
_entity_poly.entity_id
_entity_poly.type
_entity_poly.pdbx_seq_one_letter_code
_entity_poly.pdbx_strand_id
1 'polypeptide(L)'
;METKVLIVGAGPSGLATSVCLTRHSIPHLILEREDCYNSLWKKRTYDRLGLHLAKEFCFLPHKPLPPDAPTFMPKDFFLKYVDDYVSQFNINPLYHRSVESASLVEAGKKWRIEAKNTLEGNVEVYHAEFLVLASGENNESYIPDIEGLSSFPGEIVHSNYFKSGSRYKSKDVLVIGCGNSGMEIAYDLNDHGARTSIVIRSPFHVLTKELVHRGMSLLNYLPVYMVDTLITVLARLKFGDLTKYGIYKPPRGPFAHKNVTGSSPILDVGTIGKIQNGEIEVVPEILNIEKNNDYKYALNDDGMPKNRMPNHWRGEKGLYCAGLSRRGLFGVSMDAEAIANDINKVPLFDLMKFADEGEVHALRERLAAVKFSKDFKRQIRRPWEKALIVKVFGRSVGFTFLHNRLLSLWKPAGRLECVDLGHGFFLTRFSLREDYDAILKKGSWFIREHFLSIKPWEPDFRPAMANVSSVAAWVKFNELPIEYYNEEVLVQIGILIEKVEQSVSYEGIHRLCSNCGRVGHHRENCPFIIRRDSSPKPMVTKAKRGVVSGSCSSHVFDVAKDKEGLIRSMLHAEHEKASEGNYRPWVVVTHKKTRNTRSGGTSFPQEIVQPRQVHGMHGLDSRTVDGTAKSDNST
;
A
#
# COMPACT_ATOMS: atom_id res chain seq x y z
N MET A 1 52.53 -34.79 -6.61
CA MET A 1 53.00 -34.70 -5.20
C MET A 1 52.29 -35.73 -4.34
N GLU A 2 52.90 -36.19 -3.25
CA GLU A 2 52.22 -37.00 -2.23
C GLU A 2 51.84 -36.14 -1.02
N THR A 3 50.69 -36.44 -0.40
CA THR A 3 50.25 -35.91 0.89
C THR A 3 49.48 -37.00 1.65
N LYS A 4 49.30 -36.85 2.97
CA LYS A 4 48.44 -37.76 3.73
C LYS A 4 46.96 -37.41 3.54
N VAL A 5 46.62 -36.13 3.68
CA VAL A 5 45.28 -35.60 3.40
C VAL A 5 45.34 -34.51 2.33
N LEU A 6 44.38 -34.49 1.41
CA LEU A 6 44.16 -33.36 0.49
C LEU A 6 42.76 -32.79 0.71
N ILE A 7 42.67 -31.47 0.93
CA ILE A 7 41.44 -30.71 1.11
C ILE A 7 41.16 -29.93 -0.17
N VAL A 8 39.96 -30.08 -0.73
CA VAL A 8 39.49 -29.34 -1.91
C VAL A 8 38.61 -28.19 -1.47
N GLY A 9 39.12 -26.95 -1.55
CA GLY A 9 38.45 -25.71 -1.18
C GLY A 9 38.95 -25.11 0.13
N ALA A 10 39.23 -23.80 0.13
CA ALA A 10 39.60 -22.97 1.27
C ALA A 10 38.43 -22.09 1.75
N GLY A 11 37.20 -22.60 1.65
CA GLY A 11 36.04 -22.07 2.37
C GLY A 11 36.10 -22.39 3.87
N PRO A 12 35.14 -21.90 4.69
CA PRO A 12 35.16 -22.09 6.14
C PRO A 12 35.33 -23.56 6.59
N SER A 13 34.71 -24.51 5.89
CA SER A 13 34.84 -25.95 6.15
C SER A 13 36.27 -26.48 5.92
N GLY A 14 36.94 -26.03 4.86
CA GLY A 14 38.32 -26.45 4.54
C GLY A 14 39.33 -25.85 5.50
N LEU A 15 39.17 -24.56 5.83
CA LEU A 15 39.99 -23.86 6.84
C LEU A 15 39.84 -24.50 8.23
N ALA A 16 38.60 -24.79 8.66
CA ALA A 16 38.35 -25.50 9.91
C ALA A 16 38.98 -26.89 9.94
N THR A 17 38.85 -27.66 8.86
CA THR A 17 39.45 -29.00 8.75
C THR A 17 40.97 -28.93 8.85
N SER A 18 41.61 -27.97 8.16
CA SER A 18 43.05 -27.76 8.22
C SER A 18 43.56 -27.51 9.65
N VAL A 19 42.88 -26.67 10.43
CA VAL A 19 43.28 -26.41 11.82
C VAL A 19 43.11 -27.65 12.69
N CYS A 20 42.01 -28.40 12.55
CA CYS A 20 41.81 -29.66 13.27
C CYS A 20 42.90 -30.70 12.92
N LEU A 21 43.24 -30.87 11.64
CA LEU A 21 44.32 -31.77 11.21
C LEU A 21 45.69 -31.31 11.75
N THR A 22 45.96 -30.01 11.74
CA THR A 22 47.18 -29.41 12.33
C THR A 22 47.29 -29.73 13.81
N ARG A 23 46.18 -29.62 14.57
CA ARG A 23 46.13 -29.92 16.01
C ARG A 23 46.41 -31.40 16.31
N HIS A 24 46.08 -32.30 15.38
CA HIS A 24 46.43 -33.73 15.47
C HIS A 24 47.78 -34.08 14.81
N SER A 25 48.59 -33.10 14.39
CA SER A 25 49.86 -33.31 13.68
C SER A 25 49.73 -34.15 12.39
N ILE A 26 48.60 -34.03 11.69
CA ILE A 26 48.34 -34.76 10.44
C ILE A 26 48.76 -33.88 9.24
N PRO A 27 49.76 -34.30 8.44
CA PRO A 27 50.16 -33.58 7.23
C PRO A 27 49.02 -33.49 6.22
N HIS A 28 48.81 -32.30 5.66
CA HIS A 28 47.75 -32.07 4.68
C HIS A 28 48.08 -30.92 3.75
N LEU A 29 47.39 -30.88 2.60
CA LEU A 29 47.41 -29.76 1.65
C LEU A 29 45.98 -29.26 1.43
N ILE A 30 45.83 -27.98 1.11
CA ILE A 30 44.56 -27.38 0.67
C ILE A 30 44.76 -26.87 -0.76
N LEU A 31 43.90 -27.28 -1.68
CA LEU A 31 43.82 -26.71 -3.03
C LEU A 31 42.61 -25.76 -3.09
N GLU A 32 42.82 -24.52 -3.51
CA GLU A 32 41.76 -23.52 -3.71
C GLU A 32 41.78 -23.07 -5.17
N ARG A 33 40.59 -23.01 -5.81
CA ARG A 33 40.44 -22.64 -7.22
C ARG A 33 40.70 -21.14 -7.44
N GLU A 34 40.30 -20.32 -6.48
CA GLU A 34 40.43 -18.86 -6.53
C GLU A 34 41.81 -18.40 -6.02
N ASP A 35 42.07 -17.08 -6.15
CA ASP A 35 43.26 -16.39 -5.62
C ASP A 35 43.24 -16.16 -4.10
N CYS A 36 42.14 -16.51 -3.43
CA CYS A 36 41.92 -16.24 -2.02
C CYS A 36 41.03 -17.28 -1.35
N TYR A 37 41.21 -17.43 -0.03
CA TYR A 37 40.33 -18.20 0.82
C TYR A 37 39.00 -17.48 1.04
N ASN A 38 37.95 -18.24 1.37
CA ASN A 38 36.60 -17.73 1.61
C ASN A 38 36.05 -16.89 0.43
N SER A 39 36.44 -17.26 -0.79
CA SER A 39 36.22 -16.52 -2.04
C SER A 39 34.75 -16.22 -2.35
N LEU A 40 33.83 -17.12 -1.98
CA LEU A 40 32.38 -16.88 -2.05
C LEU A 40 32.01 -15.58 -1.31
N TRP A 41 32.46 -15.43 -0.05
CA TRP A 41 32.17 -14.25 0.77
C TRP A 41 32.95 -13.02 0.32
N LYS A 42 34.24 -13.16 -0.03
CA LYS A 42 35.07 -12.03 -0.46
C LYS A 42 34.65 -11.46 -1.83
N LYS A 43 34.30 -12.31 -2.79
CA LYS A 43 34.05 -11.91 -4.19
C LYS A 43 32.60 -11.98 -4.64
N ARG A 44 31.82 -12.98 -4.19
CA ARG A 44 30.54 -13.39 -4.81
C ARG A 44 29.30 -13.11 -3.94
N THR A 45 29.43 -12.32 -2.87
CA THR A 45 28.30 -11.82 -2.08
C THR A 45 28.03 -10.34 -2.35
N TYR A 46 26.77 -9.95 -2.13
CA TYR A 46 26.34 -8.55 -2.07
C TYR A 46 26.76 -7.87 -0.77
N ASP A 47 26.70 -6.54 -0.73
CA ASP A 47 27.42 -5.76 0.26
C ASP A 47 26.68 -5.68 1.59
N ARG A 48 25.35 -5.61 1.55
CA ARG A 48 24.48 -5.57 2.74
C ARG A 48 24.38 -6.89 3.53
N LEU A 49 24.98 -7.98 3.01
CA LEU A 49 24.79 -9.32 3.57
C LEU A 49 25.23 -9.37 5.04
N GLY A 50 24.41 -10.00 5.88
CA GLY A 50 24.78 -10.36 7.25
C GLY A 50 24.47 -11.82 7.51
N LEU A 51 25.11 -12.42 8.52
CA LEU A 51 24.77 -13.78 8.92
C LEU A 51 23.32 -13.86 9.38
N HIS A 52 22.70 -14.98 9.03
CA HIS A 52 21.30 -15.30 9.26
C HIS A 52 21.10 -16.08 10.57
N LEU A 53 22.14 -16.77 11.03
CA LEU A 53 22.20 -17.43 12.33
C LEU A 53 22.84 -16.53 13.39
N ALA A 54 22.52 -16.82 14.65
CA ALA A 54 23.10 -16.11 15.78
C ALA A 54 24.55 -16.58 16.06
N LYS A 55 25.35 -15.72 16.70
CA LYS A 55 26.80 -15.90 16.90
C LYS A 55 27.19 -17.22 17.57
N GLU A 56 26.32 -17.77 18.43
CA GLU A 56 26.52 -19.05 19.11
C GLU A 56 26.60 -20.24 18.12
N PHE A 57 26.16 -20.04 16.87
CA PHE A 57 26.19 -21.04 15.80
C PHE A 57 27.19 -20.67 14.67
N CYS A 58 28.04 -19.66 14.86
CA CYS A 58 28.83 -19.05 13.78
C CYS A 58 30.33 -18.88 14.10
N PHE A 59 30.90 -19.79 14.90
CA PHE A 59 32.34 -19.86 15.16
C PHE A 59 32.99 -21.10 14.53
N LEU A 60 34.31 -21.06 14.36
CA LEU A 60 35.11 -22.15 13.81
C LEU A 60 35.90 -22.85 14.93
N PRO A 61 36.31 -24.13 14.77
CA PRO A 61 37.02 -24.87 15.79
C PRO A 61 38.25 -24.14 16.32
N HIS A 62 38.46 -24.19 17.64
CA HIS A 62 39.57 -23.56 18.36
C HIS A 62 39.63 -22.03 18.34
N LYS A 63 38.60 -21.35 17.83
CA LYS A 63 38.49 -19.88 17.91
C LYS A 63 37.07 -19.44 18.28
N PRO A 64 36.77 -19.22 19.57
CA PRO A 64 35.49 -18.63 19.96
C PRO A 64 35.36 -17.20 19.43
N LEU A 65 34.13 -16.71 19.33
CA LEU A 65 33.86 -15.31 19.03
C LEU A 65 34.09 -14.42 20.27
N PRO A 66 34.48 -13.16 20.09
CA PRO A 66 34.54 -12.18 21.18
C PRO A 66 33.19 -12.04 21.92
N PRO A 67 33.16 -11.83 23.25
CA PRO A 67 31.91 -11.70 24.01
C PRO A 67 31.00 -10.57 23.49
N ASP A 68 31.60 -9.47 23.05
CA ASP A 68 31.01 -8.27 22.46
C ASP A 68 30.60 -8.41 20.99
N ALA A 69 30.90 -9.56 20.34
CA ALA A 69 30.50 -9.79 18.96
C ALA A 69 28.97 -9.63 18.76
N PRO A 70 28.50 -9.02 17.66
CA PRO A 70 27.08 -8.86 17.38
C PRO A 70 26.36 -10.21 17.32
N THR A 71 25.11 -10.29 17.83
CA THR A 71 24.31 -11.52 17.78
C THR A 71 24.13 -12.01 16.34
N PHE A 72 23.85 -11.12 15.39
CA PHE A 72 23.84 -11.43 13.96
C PHE A 72 24.97 -10.65 13.29
N MET A 73 26.05 -11.35 12.92
CA MET A 73 27.29 -10.71 12.46
C MET A 73 27.17 -10.15 11.03
N PRO A 74 27.54 -8.89 10.77
CA PRO A 74 27.69 -8.36 9.42
C PRO A 74 28.77 -9.12 8.62
N LYS A 75 28.68 -9.10 7.28
CA LYS A 75 29.68 -9.68 6.35
C LYS A 75 31.11 -9.28 6.70
N ASP A 76 31.38 -7.99 6.92
CA ASP A 76 32.75 -7.51 7.17
C ASP A 76 33.33 -8.01 8.50
N PHE A 77 32.48 -8.16 9.53
CA PHE A 77 32.89 -8.77 10.80
C PHE A 77 33.22 -10.26 10.60
N PHE A 78 32.41 -10.99 9.83
CA PHE A 78 32.67 -12.39 9.51
C PHE A 78 33.94 -12.56 8.66
N LEU A 79 34.16 -11.69 7.67
CA LEU A 79 35.39 -11.67 6.88
C LEU A 79 36.62 -11.42 7.77
N LYS A 80 36.61 -10.39 8.61
CA LYS A 80 37.69 -10.13 9.58
C LYS A 80 37.93 -11.34 10.50
N TYR A 81 36.87 -11.96 11.01
CA TYR A 81 36.99 -13.12 11.88
C TYR A 81 37.70 -14.31 11.19
N VAL A 82 37.41 -14.56 9.91
CA VAL A 82 38.06 -15.60 9.08
C VAL A 82 39.49 -15.21 8.70
N ASP A 83 39.75 -13.94 8.40
CA ASP A 83 41.11 -13.44 8.09
C ASP A 83 42.02 -13.57 9.31
N ASP A 84 41.54 -13.15 10.48
CA ASP A 84 42.18 -13.37 11.78
C ASP A 84 42.31 -14.88 12.11
N TYR A 85 41.48 -15.77 11.54
CA TYR A 85 41.55 -17.24 11.77
C TYR A 85 42.68 -17.86 10.95
N VAL A 86 42.75 -17.51 9.67
CA VAL A 86 43.83 -17.91 8.76
C VAL A 86 45.19 -17.44 9.28
N SER A 87 45.27 -16.20 9.75
CA SER A 87 46.49 -15.63 10.35
C SER A 87 46.89 -16.36 11.65
N GLN A 88 45.96 -16.50 12.61
CA GLN A 88 46.22 -17.13 13.91
C GLN A 88 46.75 -18.57 13.81
N PHE A 89 46.30 -19.33 12.80
CA PHE A 89 46.71 -20.72 12.62
C PHE A 89 47.70 -20.93 11.45
N ASN A 90 48.21 -19.86 10.84
CA ASN A 90 49.15 -19.88 9.71
C ASN A 90 48.71 -20.83 8.57
N ILE A 91 47.45 -20.71 8.15
CA ILE A 91 46.86 -21.57 7.11
C ILE A 91 47.29 -21.06 5.73
N ASN A 92 47.95 -21.91 4.94
CA ASN A 92 48.49 -21.54 3.63
C ASN A 92 47.96 -22.46 2.51
N PRO A 93 46.78 -22.15 1.93
CA PRO A 93 46.25 -22.85 0.76
C PRO A 93 47.08 -22.64 -0.51
N LEU A 94 47.09 -23.65 -1.39
CA LEU A 94 47.58 -23.53 -2.76
C LEU A 94 46.45 -22.97 -3.64
N TYR A 95 46.46 -21.64 -3.81
CA TYR A 95 45.53 -20.91 -4.68
C TYR A 95 45.70 -21.25 -6.16
N HIS A 96 44.69 -20.89 -6.96
CA HIS A 96 44.62 -21.15 -8.40
C HIS A 96 44.59 -22.62 -8.84
N ARG A 97 44.41 -23.58 -7.92
CA ARG A 97 44.31 -25.03 -8.22
C ARG A 97 42.85 -25.44 -8.28
N SER A 98 42.30 -25.47 -9.49
CA SER A 98 40.96 -26.01 -9.76
C SER A 98 41.04 -27.53 -9.80
N VAL A 99 40.41 -28.24 -8.85
CA VAL A 99 40.36 -29.71 -8.88
C VAL A 99 39.31 -30.13 -9.91
N GLU A 100 39.75 -30.80 -10.97
CA GLU A 100 38.91 -31.21 -12.10
C GLU A 100 38.47 -32.67 -11.99
N SER A 101 39.32 -33.54 -11.43
CA SER A 101 39.02 -34.96 -11.27
C SER A 101 39.65 -35.56 -10.00
N ALA A 102 39.02 -36.59 -9.44
CA ALA A 102 39.59 -37.43 -8.40
C ALA A 102 39.12 -38.88 -8.56
N SER A 103 40.05 -39.82 -8.53
CA SER A 103 39.76 -41.25 -8.63
C SER A 103 40.56 -42.06 -7.61
N LEU A 104 39.97 -43.14 -7.09
CA LEU A 104 40.65 -44.04 -6.17
C LEU A 104 41.52 -45.03 -6.97
N VAL A 105 42.82 -45.07 -6.69
CA VAL A 105 43.74 -46.03 -7.30
C VAL A 105 43.77 -47.28 -6.42
N GLU A 106 43.28 -48.40 -6.96
CA GLU A 106 43.20 -49.68 -6.24
C GLU A 106 44.58 -50.16 -5.77
N ALA A 107 45.60 -49.99 -6.62
CA ALA A 107 47.00 -50.20 -6.29
C ALA A 107 47.47 -49.13 -5.28
N GLY A 108 47.38 -49.46 -3.99
CA GLY A 108 47.84 -48.63 -2.87
C GLY A 108 46.73 -47.89 -2.10
N LYS A 109 45.46 -48.00 -2.51
CA LYS A 109 44.29 -47.37 -1.84
C LYS A 109 44.43 -45.85 -1.63
N LYS A 110 45.17 -45.17 -2.52
CA LYS A 110 45.33 -43.71 -2.53
C LYS A 110 44.42 -43.08 -3.58
N TRP A 111 43.87 -41.91 -3.28
CA TRP A 111 43.26 -41.02 -4.26
C TRP A 111 44.33 -40.45 -5.18
N ARG A 112 44.06 -40.44 -6.48
CA ARG A 112 44.75 -39.64 -7.49
C ARG A 112 43.84 -38.46 -7.84
N ILE A 113 44.33 -37.24 -7.63
CA ILE A 113 43.60 -36.00 -7.83
C ILE A 113 44.31 -35.21 -8.93
N GLU A 114 43.56 -34.74 -9.93
CA GLU A 114 44.05 -33.86 -10.99
C GLU A 114 43.54 -32.44 -10.73
N ALA A 115 44.47 -31.49 -10.61
CA ALA A 115 44.15 -30.09 -10.46
C ALA A 115 44.74 -29.27 -11.60
N LYS A 116 43.93 -28.46 -12.26
CA LYS A 116 44.38 -27.47 -13.22
C LYS A 116 44.89 -26.24 -12.47
N ASN A 117 46.16 -25.90 -12.66
CA ASN A 117 46.71 -24.63 -12.21
C ASN A 117 46.27 -23.55 -13.21
N THR A 118 45.44 -22.62 -12.75
CA THR A 118 44.81 -21.61 -13.61
C THR A 118 45.73 -20.45 -13.99
N LEU A 119 46.91 -20.32 -13.36
CA LEU A 119 47.94 -19.36 -13.74
C LEU A 119 48.90 -19.93 -14.80
N GLU A 120 49.36 -21.17 -14.61
CA GLU A 120 50.33 -21.82 -15.52
C GLU A 120 49.66 -22.58 -16.67
N GLY A 121 48.36 -22.89 -16.56
CA GLY A 121 47.60 -23.65 -17.55
C GLY A 121 47.88 -25.15 -17.58
N ASN A 122 48.84 -25.64 -16.79
CA ASN A 122 49.21 -27.04 -16.66
C ASN A 122 48.29 -27.81 -15.70
N VAL A 123 48.41 -29.15 -15.72
CA VAL A 123 47.71 -30.06 -14.81
C VAL A 123 48.70 -30.63 -13.81
N GLU A 124 48.45 -30.36 -12.53
CA GLU A 124 49.19 -30.87 -11.39
C GLU A 124 48.51 -32.16 -10.88
N VAL A 125 49.28 -33.24 -10.68
CA VAL A 125 48.76 -34.51 -10.15
C VAL A 125 49.18 -34.72 -8.70
N TYR A 126 48.20 -34.97 -7.85
CA TYR A 126 48.35 -35.20 -6.41
C TYR A 126 47.92 -36.62 -6.04
N HIS A 127 48.61 -37.21 -5.07
CA HIS A 127 48.26 -38.49 -4.47
C HIS A 127 48.02 -38.31 -2.97
N ALA A 128 46.89 -38.80 -2.45
CA ALA A 128 46.50 -38.67 -1.05
C ALA A 128 45.91 -39.96 -0.49
N GLU A 129 46.20 -40.28 0.78
CA GLU A 129 45.50 -41.38 1.48
C GLU A 129 44.03 -41.01 1.71
N PHE A 130 43.77 -39.75 2.09
CA PHE A 130 42.43 -39.24 2.37
C PHE A 130 42.14 -37.98 1.54
N LEU A 131 40.92 -37.89 1.01
CA LEU A 131 40.41 -36.75 0.28
C LEU A 131 39.24 -36.11 1.05
N VAL A 132 39.31 -34.81 1.27
CA VAL A 132 38.25 -34.01 1.93
C VAL A 132 37.67 -33.05 0.90
N LEU A 133 36.37 -33.14 0.65
CA LEU A 133 35.64 -32.22 -0.22
C LEU A 133 35.07 -31.07 0.62
N ALA A 134 35.56 -29.85 0.41
CA ALA A 134 35.17 -28.62 1.09
C ALA A 134 34.83 -27.48 0.09
N SER A 135 34.44 -27.85 -1.13
CA SER A 135 34.13 -26.96 -2.26
C SER A 135 32.86 -26.12 -2.10
N GLY A 136 31.95 -26.56 -1.21
CA GLY A 136 30.67 -25.90 -0.92
C GLY A 136 29.58 -26.15 -1.97
N GLU A 137 28.32 -26.12 -1.53
CA GLU A 137 27.15 -26.39 -2.38
C GLU A 137 26.70 -25.19 -3.25
N ASN A 138 26.94 -23.95 -2.77
CA ASN A 138 26.40 -22.71 -3.38
C ASN A 138 27.41 -22.00 -4.31
N ASN A 139 28.33 -22.74 -4.93
CA ASN A 139 29.47 -22.18 -5.67
C ASN A 139 29.18 -21.92 -7.16
N GLU A 140 28.22 -22.66 -7.73
CA GLU A 140 27.83 -22.55 -9.13
C GLU A 140 26.58 -21.66 -9.28
N SER A 141 26.60 -20.81 -10.30
CA SER A 141 25.46 -19.94 -10.63
C SER A 141 24.53 -20.69 -11.59
N TYR A 142 23.24 -20.77 -11.27
CA TYR A 142 22.24 -21.36 -12.15
C TYR A 142 21.25 -20.29 -12.62
N ILE A 143 21.25 -20.04 -13.93
CA ILE A 143 20.20 -19.26 -14.60
C ILE A 143 19.34 -20.28 -15.34
N PRO A 144 18.05 -20.44 -15.00
CA PRO A 144 17.16 -21.34 -15.72
C PRO A 144 16.97 -20.88 -17.15
N ASP A 145 16.78 -21.83 -18.07
CA ASP A 145 16.30 -21.51 -19.41
C ASP A 145 14.86 -21.00 -19.32
N ILE A 146 14.60 -19.83 -19.89
CA ILE A 146 13.32 -19.12 -19.88
C ILE A 146 13.09 -18.62 -21.30
N GLU A 147 11.94 -18.94 -21.88
CA GLU A 147 11.62 -18.57 -23.26
C GLU A 147 11.72 -17.05 -23.45
N GLY A 148 12.50 -16.64 -24.46
CA GLY A 148 12.73 -15.23 -24.79
C GLY A 148 13.79 -14.50 -23.93
N LEU A 149 14.31 -15.10 -22.84
CA LEU A 149 15.33 -14.48 -21.97
C LEU A 149 16.60 -14.08 -22.74
N SER A 150 17.03 -14.90 -23.71
CA SER A 150 18.17 -14.59 -24.59
C SER A 150 17.95 -13.40 -25.53
N SER A 151 16.69 -13.00 -25.74
CA SER A 151 16.28 -11.85 -26.55
C SER A 151 15.97 -10.59 -25.72
N PHE A 152 16.04 -10.70 -24.39
CA PHE A 152 15.77 -9.60 -23.48
C PHE A 152 16.82 -8.49 -23.66
N PRO A 153 16.42 -7.24 -23.99
CA PRO A 153 17.36 -6.16 -24.24
C PRO A 153 17.94 -5.52 -22.97
N GLY A 154 17.47 -5.93 -21.80
CA GLY A 154 17.92 -5.43 -20.50
C GLY A 154 19.07 -6.25 -19.90
N GLU A 155 19.54 -5.83 -18.73
CA GLU A 155 20.61 -6.51 -18.01
C GLU A 155 20.08 -7.75 -17.26
N ILE A 156 20.75 -8.89 -17.41
CA ILE A 156 20.46 -10.13 -16.68
C ILE A 156 21.61 -10.39 -15.71
N VAL A 157 21.32 -10.48 -14.41
CA VAL A 157 22.33 -10.64 -13.35
C VAL A 157 21.92 -11.74 -12.39
N HIS A 158 22.71 -12.82 -12.31
CA HIS A 158 22.55 -13.82 -11.26
C HIS A 158 23.00 -13.26 -9.90
N SER A 159 22.37 -13.70 -8.81
CA SER A 159 22.61 -13.20 -7.44
C SER A 159 24.09 -13.15 -7.01
N ASN A 160 24.91 -14.12 -7.44
CA ASN A 160 26.37 -14.16 -7.19
C ASN A 160 27.16 -12.95 -7.76
N TYR A 161 26.59 -12.22 -8.71
CA TYR A 161 27.18 -11.02 -9.32
C TYR A 161 26.50 -9.71 -8.87
N PHE A 162 25.39 -9.80 -8.13
CA PHE A 162 24.74 -8.63 -7.54
C PHE A 162 25.58 -8.07 -6.37
N LYS A 163 25.59 -6.75 -6.22
CA LYS A 163 26.38 -6.04 -5.19
C LYS A 163 25.54 -5.12 -4.33
N SER A 164 24.84 -4.19 -4.97
CA SER A 164 23.97 -3.21 -4.32
C SER A 164 22.87 -2.77 -5.28
N GLY A 165 21.68 -2.49 -4.72
CA GLY A 165 20.54 -1.94 -5.42
C GLY A 165 20.77 -0.54 -5.99
N SER A 166 21.79 0.18 -5.49
CA SER A 166 22.15 1.54 -5.93
C SER A 166 22.32 1.69 -7.46
N ARG A 167 22.87 0.67 -8.13
CA ARG A 167 23.07 0.62 -9.60
C ARG A 167 21.76 0.51 -10.40
N TYR A 168 20.64 0.24 -9.72
CA TYR A 168 19.32 0.02 -10.30
C TYR A 168 18.29 1.09 -9.94
N LYS A 169 18.72 2.17 -9.28
CA LYS A 169 17.86 3.31 -8.95
C LYS A 169 17.03 3.76 -10.16
N SER A 170 15.72 3.88 -9.95
CA SER A 170 14.73 4.27 -10.95
C SER A 170 14.58 3.35 -12.18
N LYS A 171 15.20 2.17 -12.20
CA LYS A 171 14.92 1.09 -13.18
C LYS A 171 13.76 0.21 -12.72
N ASP A 172 13.12 -0.46 -13.67
CA ASP A 172 12.26 -1.62 -13.40
C ASP A 172 13.14 -2.87 -13.28
N VAL A 173 12.94 -3.65 -12.21
CA VAL A 173 13.75 -4.84 -11.92
C VAL A 173 12.86 -5.97 -11.43
N LEU A 174 12.90 -7.10 -12.16
CA LEU A 174 12.24 -8.34 -11.79
C LEU A 174 13.24 -9.28 -11.11
N VAL A 175 13.02 -9.61 -9.84
CA VAL A 175 13.82 -10.60 -9.10
C VAL A 175 13.19 -11.97 -9.28
N ILE A 176 13.95 -12.92 -9.83
CA ILE A 176 13.44 -14.28 -10.08
C ILE A 176 13.80 -15.19 -8.90
N GLY A 177 12.78 -15.60 -8.15
CA GLY A 177 12.90 -16.58 -7.06
C GLY A 177 12.90 -15.97 -5.65
N CYS A 178 12.24 -16.68 -4.73
CA CYS A 178 11.98 -16.25 -3.35
C CYS A 178 12.95 -16.81 -2.30
N GLY A 179 14.14 -17.29 -2.70
CA GLY A 179 15.19 -17.70 -1.76
C GLY A 179 15.68 -16.53 -0.89
N ASN A 180 16.43 -16.82 0.18
CA ASN A 180 16.91 -15.78 1.11
C ASN A 180 17.63 -14.63 0.36
N SER A 181 18.51 -14.96 -0.58
CA SER A 181 19.16 -13.98 -1.46
C SER A 181 18.17 -13.19 -2.32
N GLY A 182 17.16 -13.83 -2.92
CA GLY A 182 16.17 -13.12 -3.75
C GLY A 182 15.33 -12.13 -2.94
N MET A 183 14.89 -12.53 -1.75
CA MET A 183 14.13 -11.68 -0.84
C MET A 183 14.98 -10.51 -0.30
N GLU A 184 16.24 -10.75 0.03
CA GLU A 184 17.18 -9.73 0.50
C GLU A 184 17.60 -8.76 -0.62
N ILE A 185 17.78 -9.24 -1.85
CA ILE A 185 18.06 -8.43 -3.05
C ILE A 185 16.84 -7.58 -3.44
N ALA A 186 15.62 -8.13 -3.40
CA ALA A 186 14.41 -7.38 -3.72
C ALA A 186 14.19 -6.19 -2.76
N TYR A 187 14.47 -6.37 -1.47
CA TYR A 187 14.47 -5.27 -0.51
C TYR A 187 15.55 -4.23 -0.83
N ASP A 188 16.78 -4.66 -1.11
CA ASP A 188 17.91 -3.76 -1.40
C ASP A 188 17.67 -2.89 -2.64
N LEU A 189 17.12 -3.50 -3.70
CA LEU A 189 16.70 -2.81 -4.92
C LEU A 189 15.65 -1.73 -4.62
N ASN A 190 14.61 -2.09 -3.87
CA ASN A 190 13.52 -1.18 -3.53
C ASN A 190 13.98 -0.03 -2.63
N ASP A 191 14.81 -0.29 -1.63
CA ASP A 191 15.33 0.72 -0.70
C ASP A 191 16.24 1.74 -1.43
N HIS A 192 16.98 1.28 -2.44
CA HIS A 192 17.73 2.15 -3.36
C HIS A 192 16.88 2.81 -4.46
N GLY A 193 15.55 2.64 -4.45
CA GLY A 193 14.61 3.32 -5.33
C GLY A 193 14.46 2.71 -6.72
N ALA A 194 14.73 1.42 -6.90
CA ALA A 194 14.26 0.66 -8.06
C ALA A 194 12.75 0.36 -7.94
N ARG A 195 12.06 0.21 -9.07
CA ARG A 195 10.71 -0.36 -9.14
C ARG A 195 10.88 -1.88 -9.19
N THR A 196 10.52 -2.56 -8.11
CA THR A 196 10.90 -3.97 -7.91
C THR A 196 9.68 -4.87 -7.84
N SER A 197 9.68 -5.90 -8.68
CA SER A 197 8.75 -7.02 -8.61
C SER A 197 9.54 -8.30 -8.33
N ILE A 198 8.94 -9.30 -7.66
CA ILE A 198 9.58 -10.58 -7.31
C ILE A 198 8.71 -11.76 -7.71
N VAL A 199 9.33 -12.76 -8.35
CA VAL A 199 8.67 -14.00 -8.76
C VAL A 199 8.64 -15.01 -7.60
N ILE A 200 7.43 -15.34 -7.14
CA ILE A 200 7.16 -16.26 -6.04
C ILE A 200 6.23 -17.38 -6.52
N ARG A 201 6.84 -18.48 -6.97
CA ARG A 201 6.12 -19.68 -7.43
C ARG A 201 5.81 -20.67 -6.32
N SER A 202 6.76 -20.88 -5.40
CA SER A 202 6.74 -22.02 -4.47
C SER A 202 6.40 -21.58 -3.04
N PRO A 203 5.61 -22.35 -2.27
CA PRO A 203 5.31 -22.02 -0.88
C PRO A 203 6.57 -22.03 0.01
N PHE A 204 6.67 -21.08 0.94
CA PHE A 204 7.75 -21.01 1.93
C PHE A 204 7.28 -20.46 3.28
N HIS A 205 8.08 -20.65 4.33
CA HIS A 205 7.86 -20.00 5.64
C HIS A 205 8.69 -18.73 5.74
N VAL A 206 8.07 -17.64 6.18
CA VAL A 206 8.77 -16.40 6.58
C VAL A 206 8.95 -16.42 8.10
N LEU A 207 10.16 -16.15 8.58
CA LEU A 207 10.50 -15.94 9.98
C LEU A 207 11.38 -14.68 10.13
N THR A 208 11.55 -14.19 11.36
CA THR A 208 12.65 -13.27 11.69
C THR A 208 13.86 -14.07 12.21
N LYS A 209 15.05 -13.46 12.24
CA LYS A 209 16.26 -14.10 12.76
C LYS A 209 16.11 -14.50 14.24
N GLU A 210 15.40 -13.70 15.03
CA GLU A 210 15.11 -13.96 16.45
C GLU A 210 14.15 -15.14 16.64
N LEU A 211 13.14 -15.29 15.77
CA LEU A 211 12.25 -16.44 15.79
C LEU A 211 13.01 -17.74 15.49
N VAL A 212 13.94 -17.72 14.53
CA VAL A 212 14.79 -18.87 14.24
C VAL A 212 15.74 -19.18 15.39
N HIS A 213 16.42 -18.18 15.96
CA HIS A 213 17.30 -18.37 17.13
C HIS A 213 16.54 -18.96 18.33
N ARG A 214 15.35 -18.45 18.65
CA ARG A 214 14.47 -19.01 19.69
C ARG A 214 14.02 -20.43 19.36
N GLY A 215 13.61 -20.69 18.12
CA GLY A 215 13.19 -22.02 17.67
C GLY A 215 14.32 -23.04 17.79
N MET A 216 15.52 -22.72 17.31
CA MET A 216 16.71 -23.57 17.45
C MET A 216 17.07 -23.83 18.92
N SER A 217 16.92 -22.83 19.79
CA SER A 217 17.14 -23.00 21.23
C SER A 217 16.11 -23.95 21.87
N LEU A 218 14.84 -23.83 21.48
CA LEU A 218 13.75 -24.68 21.97
C LEU A 218 13.83 -26.13 21.48
N LEU A 219 14.41 -26.39 20.31
CA LEU A 219 14.62 -27.76 19.79
C LEU A 219 15.52 -28.63 20.68
N ASN A 220 16.32 -28.04 21.57
CA ASN A 220 17.10 -28.78 22.58
C ASN A 220 16.23 -29.34 23.72
N TYR A 221 15.00 -28.85 23.88
CA TYR A 221 14.12 -29.14 25.02
C TYR A 221 12.73 -29.65 24.61
N LEU A 222 12.29 -29.37 23.38
CA LEU A 222 10.93 -29.66 22.89
C LEU A 222 10.95 -30.39 21.54
N PRO A 223 10.02 -31.34 21.30
CA PRO A 223 9.83 -31.95 20.00
C PRO A 223 9.57 -30.94 18.87
N VAL A 224 10.07 -31.24 17.67
CA VAL A 224 10.00 -30.37 16.48
C VAL A 224 8.58 -29.87 16.21
N TYR A 225 7.55 -30.71 16.35
CA TYR A 225 6.16 -30.32 16.08
C TYR A 225 5.65 -29.22 17.04
N MET A 226 6.11 -29.20 18.30
CA MET A 226 5.73 -28.17 19.27
C MET A 226 6.40 -26.84 18.92
N VAL A 227 7.69 -26.89 18.60
CA VAL A 227 8.47 -25.72 18.18
C VAL A 227 7.90 -25.14 16.88
N ASP A 228 7.65 -25.97 15.87
CA ASP A 228 7.04 -25.56 14.60
C ASP A 228 5.68 -24.90 14.80
N THR A 229 4.83 -25.48 15.66
CA THR A 229 3.51 -24.91 15.97
C THR A 229 3.66 -23.52 16.60
N LEU A 230 4.48 -23.38 17.65
CA LEU A 230 4.71 -22.12 18.34
C LEU A 230 5.30 -21.05 17.41
N ILE A 231 6.35 -21.41 16.66
CA ILE A 231 7.05 -20.48 15.76
C ILE A 231 6.15 -20.07 14.59
N THR A 232 5.31 -20.96 14.07
CA THR A 232 4.33 -20.62 13.02
C THR A 232 3.23 -19.67 13.54
N VAL A 233 2.80 -19.83 14.80
CA VAL A 233 1.86 -18.89 15.46
C VAL A 233 2.52 -17.52 15.65
N LEU A 234 3.74 -17.46 16.19
CA LEU A 234 4.48 -16.21 16.37
C LEU A 234 4.76 -15.50 15.03
N ALA A 235 5.09 -16.24 13.97
CA ALA A 235 5.25 -15.71 12.63
C ALA A 235 3.93 -15.15 12.08
N ARG A 236 2.79 -15.83 12.29
CA ARG A 236 1.47 -15.31 11.92
C ARG A 236 1.09 -14.04 12.69
N LEU A 237 1.49 -13.91 13.96
CA LEU A 237 1.29 -12.69 14.73
C LEU A 237 2.18 -11.54 14.22
N LYS A 238 3.42 -11.84 13.80
CA LYS A 238 4.37 -10.83 13.30
C LYS A 238 4.05 -10.33 11.89
N PHE A 239 3.68 -11.23 10.98
CA PHE A 239 3.50 -10.93 9.55
C PHE A 239 2.04 -10.96 9.09
N GLY A 240 1.09 -11.40 9.93
CA GLY A 240 -0.31 -11.54 9.56
C GLY A 240 -0.57 -12.68 8.58
N ASP A 241 -1.61 -12.51 7.76
CA ASP A 241 -1.91 -13.40 6.64
C ASP A 241 -1.26 -12.88 5.35
N LEU A 242 -0.36 -13.68 4.77
CA LEU A 242 0.37 -13.35 3.55
C LEU A 242 -0.26 -13.92 2.28
N THR A 243 -1.28 -14.77 2.39
CA THR A 243 -1.94 -15.40 1.22
C THR A 243 -2.59 -14.37 0.30
N LYS A 244 -3.05 -13.24 0.86
CA LYS A 244 -3.57 -12.07 0.11
C LYS A 244 -2.53 -11.35 -0.77
N TYR A 245 -1.25 -11.72 -0.66
CA TYR A 245 -0.15 -11.26 -1.52
C TYR A 245 0.47 -12.39 -2.35
N GLY A 246 -0.22 -13.53 -2.51
CA GLY A 246 0.28 -14.69 -3.26
C GLY A 246 1.36 -15.51 -2.53
N ILE A 247 1.66 -15.22 -1.26
CA ILE A 247 2.67 -15.96 -0.48
C ILE A 247 1.97 -17.05 0.34
N TYR A 248 2.21 -18.30 -0.04
CA TYR A 248 1.66 -19.49 0.61
C TYR A 248 2.69 -20.19 1.49
N LYS A 249 2.24 -20.87 2.54
CA LYS A 249 3.10 -21.64 3.46
C LYS A 249 3.03 -23.14 3.16
N PRO A 250 4.15 -23.89 3.27
CA PRO A 250 4.13 -25.35 3.23
C PRO A 250 3.26 -25.95 4.34
N PRO A 251 2.70 -27.16 4.16
CA PRO A 251 1.87 -27.80 5.17
C PRO A 251 2.66 -28.31 6.39
N ARG A 252 3.96 -28.59 6.22
CA ARG A 252 4.89 -28.87 7.34
C ARG A 252 5.41 -27.55 7.90
N GLY A 253 5.62 -27.46 9.20
CA GLY A 253 6.24 -26.28 9.85
C GLY A 253 7.71 -26.07 9.44
N PRO A 254 8.30 -24.90 9.78
CA PRO A 254 9.58 -24.47 9.22
C PRO A 254 10.76 -25.41 9.50
N PHE A 255 10.87 -25.98 10.70
CA PHE A 255 11.96 -26.88 11.08
C PHE A 255 11.72 -28.31 10.56
N ALA A 256 10.50 -28.84 10.65
CA ALA A 256 10.18 -30.13 10.04
C ALA A 256 10.29 -30.10 8.51
N HIS A 257 9.97 -28.97 7.87
CA HIS A 257 10.16 -28.79 6.43
C HIS A 257 11.65 -28.85 6.09
N LYS A 258 12.50 -28.05 6.76
CA LYS A 258 13.95 -28.05 6.56
C LYS A 258 14.57 -29.45 6.73
N ASN A 259 14.15 -30.20 7.74
CA ASN A 259 14.66 -31.56 7.98
C ASN A 259 14.31 -32.57 6.88
N VAL A 260 13.26 -32.31 6.08
CA VAL A 260 12.78 -33.22 5.02
C VAL A 260 13.24 -32.77 3.63
N THR A 261 13.30 -31.46 3.36
CA THR A 261 13.57 -30.91 2.02
C THR A 261 14.91 -30.19 1.89
N GLY A 262 15.61 -29.94 3.00
CA GLY A 262 16.78 -29.04 3.06
C GLY A 262 16.42 -27.55 3.03
N SER A 263 15.27 -27.18 2.48
CA SER A 263 14.81 -25.79 2.33
C SER A 263 14.63 -25.11 3.69
N SER A 264 15.51 -24.15 3.97
CA SER A 264 15.39 -23.31 5.17
C SER A 264 14.27 -22.27 5.01
N PRO A 265 13.63 -21.83 6.11
CA PRO A 265 12.73 -20.68 6.06
C PRO A 265 13.45 -19.43 5.55
N ILE A 266 12.66 -18.51 5.00
CA ILE A 266 13.11 -17.19 4.59
C ILE A 266 13.19 -16.30 5.82
N LEU A 267 14.34 -15.67 6.03
CA LEU A 267 14.55 -14.73 7.12
C LEU A 267 14.28 -13.32 6.59
N ASP A 268 13.13 -12.77 6.97
CA ASP A 268 12.73 -11.44 6.49
C ASP A 268 13.63 -10.35 7.07
N VAL A 269 14.10 -9.48 6.19
CA VAL A 269 14.87 -8.27 6.51
C VAL A 269 14.03 -6.99 6.30
N GLY A 270 12.71 -7.13 6.18
CA GLY A 270 11.76 -6.07 5.87
C GLY A 270 11.10 -6.19 4.48
N THR A 271 11.46 -7.20 3.68
CA THR A 271 10.90 -7.46 2.34
C THR A 271 9.39 -7.68 2.40
N ILE A 272 8.90 -8.42 3.41
CA ILE A 272 7.46 -8.61 3.61
C ILE A 272 6.75 -7.29 3.91
N GLY A 273 7.36 -6.38 4.69
CA GLY A 273 6.79 -5.05 4.93
C GLY A 273 6.62 -4.25 3.63
N LYS A 274 7.63 -4.26 2.76
CA LYS A 274 7.59 -3.62 1.43
C LYS A 274 6.50 -4.23 0.53
N ILE A 275 6.35 -5.55 0.54
CA ILE A 275 5.26 -6.25 -0.17
C ILE A 275 3.89 -5.86 0.39
N GLN A 276 3.75 -5.79 1.71
CA GLN A 276 2.50 -5.42 2.39
C GLN A 276 2.02 -4.00 2.07
N ASN A 277 2.97 -3.08 1.90
CA ASN A 277 2.73 -1.70 1.48
C ASN A 277 2.46 -1.53 -0.02
N GLY A 278 2.73 -2.56 -0.83
CA GLY A 278 2.69 -2.48 -2.30
C GLY A 278 3.88 -1.74 -2.91
N GLU A 279 5.01 -1.65 -2.19
CA GLU A 279 6.28 -1.10 -2.70
C GLU A 279 7.06 -2.15 -3.52
N ILE A 280 6.89 -3.43 -3.20
CA ILE A 280 7.37 -4.57 -3.99
C ILE A 280 6.17 -5.40 -4.44
N GLU A 281 6.07 -5.68 -5.74
CA GLU A 281 5.01 -6.49 -6.32
C GLU A 281 5.39 -7.98 -6.30
N VAL A 282 4.43 -8.86 -6.01
CA VAL A 282 4.60 -10.32 -6.09
C VAL A 282 3.97 -10.84 -7.38
N VAL A 283 4.77 -11.52 -8.20
CA VAL A 283 4.38 -12.14 -9.47
C VAL A 283 4.46 -13.66 -9.30
N PRO A 284 3.49 -14.47 -9.78
CA PRO A 284 3.47 -15.90 -9.50
C PRO A 284 4.52 -16.71 -10.28
N GLU A 285 4.55 -16.58 -11.61
CA GLU A 285 5.45 -17.33 -12.50
C GLU A 285 5.74 -16.51 -13.77
N ILE A 286 6.90 -16.76 -14.40
CA ILE A 286 7.24 -16.23 -15.73
C ILE A 286 6.89 -17.33 -16.74
N LEU A 287 6.07 -17.00 -17.73
CA LEU A 287 5.77 -17.89 -18.86
C LEU A 287 6.74 -17.65 -20.02
N ASN A 288 6.90 -16.40 -20.44
CA ASN A 288 7.84 -15.97 -21.45
C ASN A 288 8.41 -14.57 -21.15
N ILE A 289 9.45 -14.16 -21.88
CA ILE A 289 10.01 -12.80 -21.87
C ILE A 289 9.99 -12.27 -23.30
N GLU A 290 8.94 -11.52 -23.62
CA GLU A 290 8.82 -10.91 -24.94
C GLU A 290 9.61 -9.60 -25.01
N LYS A 291 10.46 -9.47 -26.03
CA LYS A 291 10.99 -8.16 -26.42
C LYS A 291 9.81 -7.32 -26.92
N ASN A 292 9.46 -6.27 -26.18
CA ASN A 292 8.43 -5.34 -26.63
C ASN A 292 8.86 -4.71 -27.97
N ASN A 293 8.17 -5.12 -29.03
CA ASN A 293 8.37 -4.67 -30.41
C ASN A 293 7.19 -3.80 -30.88
N ASP A 294 6.64 -2.94 -30.00
CA ASP A 294 5.52 -2.04 -30.32
C ASP A 294 5.74 -1.23 -31.61
N TYR A 295 6.99 -0.96 -32.01
CA TYR A 295 7.31 -0.32 -33.29
C TYR A 295 6.75 -1.08 -34.52
N LYS A 296 6.53 -2.41 -34.44
CA LYS A 296 5.88 -3.22 -35.48
C LYS A 296 4.41 -2.85 -35.76
N TYR A 297 3.78 -2.10 -34.86
CA TYR A 297 2.46 -1.51 -35.10
C TYR A 297 2.50 -0.34 -36.09
N ALA A 298 3.67 0.27 -36.35
CA ALA A 298 3.83 1.36 -37.32
C ALA A 298 4.85 1.06 -38.44
N LEU A 299 5.89 0.25 -38.18
CA LEU A 299 7.02 0.02 -39.06
C LEU A 299 7.13 -1.45 -39.51
N ASN A 300 7.69 -1.67 -40.70
CA ASN A 300 8.09 -2.97 -41.21
C ASN A 300 9.52 -3.34 -40.74
N ASP A 301 10.00 -4.54 -41.11
CA ASP A 301 11.32 -5.02 -40.70
C ASP A 301 12.50 -4.21 -41.30
N ASP A 302 12.26 -3.44 -42.38
CA ASP A 302 13.23 -2.49 -42.95
C ASP A 302 13.26 -1.12 -42.22
N GLY A 303 12.48 -0.96 -41.15
CA GLY A 303 12.33 0.31 -40.41
C GLY A 303 11.51 1.39 -41.14
N MET A 304 10.84 1.05 -42.24
CA MET A 304 9.97 1.94 -43.01
C MET A 304 8.50 1.77 -42.57
N PRO A 305 7.60 2.73 -42.85
CA PRO A 305 6.20 2.61 -42.48
C PRO A 305 5.52 1.38 -43.09
N LYS A 306 4.79 0.63 -42.26
CA LYS A 306 4.01 -0.55 -42.64
C LYS A 306 2.88 -0.19 -43.60
N ASN A 307 2.25 0.96 -43.39
CA ASN A 307 1.18 1.49 -44.22
C ASN A 307 1.70 2.33 -45.40
N ARG A 308 0.94 2.39 -46.48
CA ARG A 308 1.28 3.18 -47.69
C ARG A 308 0.63 4.58 -47.65
N MET A 309 1.22 5.52 -48.40
CA MET A 309 0.65 6.85 -48.61
C MET A 309 -0.81 6.75 -49.12
N PRO A 310 -1.72 7.65 -48.69
CA PRO A 310 -1.48 8.82 -47.84
C PRO A 310 -1.49 8.55 -46.33
N ASN A 311 -1.69 7.30 -45.88
CA ASN A 311 -1.89 6.93 -44.47
C ASN A 311 -0.68 6.24 -43.83
N HIS A 312 0.50 6.33 -44.43
CA HIS A 312 1.74 5.70 -43.95
C HIS A 312 2.12 6.15 -42.54
N TRP A 313 1.80 7.39 -42.17
CA TRP A 313 2.09 7.98 -40.86
C TRP A 313 1.29 7.35 -39.71
N ARG A 314 0.23 6.59 -40.00
CA ARG A 314 -0.70 6.03 -39.01
C ARG A 314 -0.39 4.56 -38.76
N GLY A 315 0.03 4.22 -37.54
CA GLY A 315 0.16 2.85 -37.08
C GLY A 315 -1.10 2.33 -36.36
N GLU A 316 -1.00 1.10 -35.87
CA GLU A 316 -1.94 0.49 -34.93
C GLU A 316 -1.64 0.95 -33.49
N LYS A 317 -2.53 0.64 -32.54
CA LYS A 317 -2.41 0.97 -31.10
C LYS A 317 -2.12 2.45 -30.74
N GLY A 318 -2.46 3.39 -31.61
CA GLY A 318 -2.19 4.82 -31.39
C GLY A 318 -0.72 5.21 -31.58
N LEU A 319 0.08 4.33 -32.19
CA LEU A 319 1.45 4.64 -32.61
C LEU A 319 1.43 5.35 -33.96
N TYR A 320 2.30 6.35 -34.13
CA TYR A 320 2.42 7.15 -35.35
C TYR A 320 3.89 7.27 -35.77
N CYS A 321 4.13 7.51 -37.06
CA CYS A 321 5.46 7.80 -37.58
C CYS A 321 5.41 9.00 -38.54
N ALA A 322 6.43 9.87 -38.51
CA ALA A 322 6.45 11.11 -39.29
C ALA A 322 7.78 11.26 -40.05
N GLY A 323 7.74 11.81 -41.27
CA GLY A 323 8.93 12.10 -42.07
C GLY A 323 9.54 10.91 -42.80
N LEU A 324 9.00 9.70 -42.60
CA LEU A 324 9.47 8.48 -43.26
C LEU A 324 8.92 8.31 -44.69
N SER A 325 8.16 9.27 -45.20
CA SER A 325 7.63 9.31 -46.57
C SER A 325 8.68 9.57 -47.66
N ARG A 326 9.95 9.82 -47.30
CA ARG A 326 11.07 10.19 -48.20
C ARG A 326 10.78 11.42 -49.09
N ARG A 327 9.88 12.30 -48.66
CA ARG A 327 9.46 13.53 -49.37
C ARG A 327 10.06 14.82 -48.80
N GLY A 328 11.15 14.72 -48.04
CA GLY A 328 11.79 15.86 -47.37
C GLY A 328 10.84 16.61 -46.41
N LEU A 329 11.12 17.89 -46.19
CA LEU A 329 10.35 18.75 -45.26
C LEU A 329 8.85 18.82 -45.60
N PHE A 330 8.48 18.74 -46.88
CA PHE A 330 7.08 18.75 -47.31
C PHE A 330 6.33 17.50 -46.79
N GLY A 331 6.96 16.32 -46.89
CA GLY A 331 6.42 15.09 -46.31
C GLY A 331 6.29 15.16 -44.79
N VAL A 332 7.28 15.73 -44.10
CA VAL A 332 7.25 15.93 -42.64
C VAL A 332 6.07 16.80 -42.21
N SER A 333 5.80 17.91 -42.92
CA SER A 333 4.67 18.81 -42.61
C SER A 333 3.33 18.12 -42.79
N MET A 334 3.15 17.41 -43.91
CA MET A 334 1.93 16.64 -44.19
C MET A 334 1.68 15.57 -43.11
N ASP A 335 2.72 14.82 -42.73
CA ASP A 335 2.62 13.77 -41.73
C ASP A 335 2.25 14.36 -40.36
N ALA A 336 2.88 15.47 -39.95
CA ALA A 336 2.61 16.15 -38.68
C ALA A 336 1.18 16.70 -38.60
N GLU A 337 0.68 17.36 -39.65
CA GLU A 337 -0.70 17.84 -39.73
C GLU A 337 -1.70 16.68 -39.70
N ALA A 338 -1.42 15.59 -40.41
CA ALA A 338 -2.29 14.43 -40.46
C ALA A 338 -2.38 13.74 -39.09
N ILE A 339 -1.24 13.50 -38.42
CA ILE A 339 -1.17 12.95 -37.06
C ILE A 339 -1.93 13.85 -36.06
N ALA A 340 -1.70 15.16 -36.08
CA ALA A 340 -2.35 16.09 -35.15
C ALA A 340 -3.87 16.12 -35.34
N ASN A 341 -4.34 16.18 -36.59
CA ASN A 341 -5.77 16.10 -36.93
C ASN A 341 -6.39 14.76 -36.55
N ASP A 342 -5.61 13.68 -36.59
CA ASP A 342 -6.06 12.33 -36.27
C ASP A 342 -6.21 12.11 -34.77
N ILE A 343 -5.20 12.48 -33.98
CA ILE A 343 -5.25 12.46 -32.50
C ILE A 343 -6.41 13.33 -32.00
N ASN A 344 -6.63 14.51 -32.61
CA ASN A 344 -7.73 15.41 -32.26
C ASN A 344 -9.13 14.88 -32.67
N LYS A 345 -9.22 13.85 -33.52
CA LYS A 345 -10.48 13.16 -33.87
C LYS A 345 -10.78 11.98 -32.95
N VAL A 346 -9.80 11.46 -32.20
CA VAL A 346 -10.03 10.40 -31.21
C VAL A 346 -10.84 10.98 -30.06
N PRO A 347 -12.10 10.54 -29.83
CA PRO A 347 -12.83 10.96 -28.65
C PRO A 347 -12.04 10.52 -27.41
N LEU A 348 -12.06 11.31 -26.33
CA LEU A 348 -11.35 11.01 -25.06
C LEU A 348 -11.64 9.61 -24.49
N PHE A 349 -12.71 8.95 -24.99
CA PHE A 349 -13.17 7.62 -24.67
C PHE A 349 -12.37 6.48 -25.33
N ASP A 350 -11.82 6.67 -26.54
CA ASP A 350 -11.12 5.62 -27.29
C ASP A 350 -9.63 5.49 -26.91
N LEU A 351 -9.03 6.56 -26.37
CA LEU A 351 -7.69 6.53 -25.75
C LEU A 351 -7.58 5.57 -24.56
N MET A 352 -8.71 5.07 -24.03
CA MET A 352 -8.76 4.15 -22.89
C MET A 352 -8.81 2.67 -23.30
N LYS A 353 -8.89 2.33 -24.60
CA LYS A 353 -8.99 0.94 -25.08
C LYS A 353 -7.66 0.20 -25.21
N PHE A 354 -6.53 0.85 -24.95
CA PHE A 354 -5.19 0.23 -25.05
C PHE A 354 -4.66 -0.36 -23.74
N ALA A 355 -5.52 -0.49 -22.72
CA ALA A 355 -5.20 -1.14 -21.45
C ALA A 355 -5.90 -2.50 -21.33
N ASP A 356 -5.17 -3.53 -21.78
CA ASP A 356 -5.30 -4.96 -21.47
C ASP A 356 -6.56 -5.75 -21.92
N GLU A 357 -6.33 -6.88 -22.59
CA GLU A 357 -7.36 -7.85 -22.96
C GLU A 357 -7.58 -8.85 -21.81
N GLY A 358 -8.43 -8.48 -20.85
CA GLY A 358 -8.70 -9.29 -19.64
C GLY A 358 -10.18 -9.45 -19.29
N GLU A 359 -10.78 -10.58 -19.70
CA GLU A 359 -12.07 -11.15 -19.28
C GLU A 359 -13.33 -10.24 -19.32
N VAL A 360 -14.16 -10.49 -20.35
CA VAL A 360 -15.54 -9.98 -20.44
C VAL A 360 -16.52 -10.92 -19.73
N HIS A 361 -17.32 -10.40 -18.79
CA HIS A 361 -18.55 -11.09 -18.37
C HIS A 361 -19.77 -10.16 -18.21
N ALA A 362 -20.81 -10.49 -18.97
CA ALA A 362 -22.24 -10.16 -18.79
C ALA A 362 -22.64 -8.69 -18.55
N LEU A 363 -22.99 -8.00 -19.64
CA LEU A 363 -23.82 -6.80 -19.62
C LEU A 363 -25.25 -7.12 -20.02
N ARG A 364 -26.23 -6.61 -19.25
CA ARG A 364 -27.64 -6.55 -19.69
C ARG A 364 -27.79 -5.46 -20.75
N GLU A 365 -28.74 -5.66 -21.67
CA GLU A 365 -28.91 -4.85 -22.87
C GLU A 365 -28.95 -3.33 -22.61
N ARG A 366 -28.31 -2.57 -23.51
CA ARG A 366 -28.29 -1.09 -23.60
C ARG A 366 -27.49 -0.31 -22.55
N LEU A 367 -26.63 -0.94 -21.76
CA LEU A 367 -25.67 -0.23 -20.89
C LEU A 367 -24.24 -0.74 -21.13
N ALA A 368 -23.27 0.19 -21.17
CA ALA A 368 -21.84 -0.13 -21.19
C ALA A 368 -21.27 0.06 -19.76
N ALA A 369 -20.71 -1.00 -19.19
CA ALA A 369 -20.01 -0.96 -17.90
C ALA A 369 -18.50 -1.07 -18.13
N VAL A 370 -17.77 0.00 -17.84
CA VAL A 370 -16.30 0.02 -17.88
C VAL A 370 -15.77 -0.24 -16.48
N LYS A 371 -15.01 -1.33 -16.31
CA LYS A 371 -14.43 -1.75 -15.03
C LYS A 371 -12.99 -1.26 -14.93
N PHE A 372 -12.76 -0.15 -14.23
CA PHE A 372 -11.41 0.34 -13.95
C PHE A 372 -10.71 -0.47 -12.83
N SER A 373 -9.42 -0.77 -13.01
CA SER A 373 -8.57 -1.39 -11.98
C SER A 373 -8.45 -0.51 -10.73
N LYS A 374 -8.07 -1.10 -9.58
CA LYS A 374 -7.91 -0.35 -8.33
C LYS A 374 -6.82 0.72 -8.45
N ASP A 375 -5.74 0.42 -9.16
CA ASP A 375 -4.58 1.30 -9.26
C ASP A 375 -4.75 2.37 -10.34
N PHE A 376 -5.45 2.08 -11.44
CA PHE A 376 -5.93 3.13 -12.34
C PHE A 376 -6.88 4.09 -11.62
N LYS A 377 -7.83 3.56 -10.81
CA LYS A 377 -8.66 4.40 -9.93
C LYS A 377 -7.81 5.21 -8.95
N ARG A 378 -6.72 4.67 -8.40
CA ARG A 378 -5.81 5.44 -7.52
C ARG A 378 -5.12 6.57 -8.29
N GLN A 379 -4.57 6.27 -9.48
CA GLN A 379 -3.86 7.21 -10.35
C GLN A 379 -4.75 8.39 -10.79
N ILE A 380 -5.97 8.15 -11.28
CA ILE A 380 -6.88 9.22 -11.70
C ILE A 380 -7.46 10.04 -10.53
N ARG A 381 -7.41 9.50 -9.30
CA ARG A 381 -7.90 10.17 -8.09
C ARG A 381 -6.83 11.04 -7.42
N ARG A 382 -5.54 10.66 -7.53
CA ARG A 382 -4.39 11.36 -6.96
C ARG A 382 -4.35 12.90 -7.19
N PRO A 383 -4.70 13.44 -8.39
CA PRO A 383 -4.72 14.90 -8.60
C PRO A 383 -5.71 15.68 -7.73
N TRP A 384 -6.69 14.99 -7.13
CA TRP A 384 -7.81 15.57 -6.38
C TRP A 384 -7.64 15.45 -4.85
N GLU A 385 -6.54 14.87 -4.36
CA GLU A 385 -6.23 14.72 -2.92
C GLU A 385 -6.16 16.05 -2.16
N LYS A 386 -5.89 17.15 -2.87
CA LYS A 386 -5.90 18.53 -2.35
C LYS A 386 -7.06 19.33 -2.93
N ALA A 387 -8.24 18.72 -3.05
CA ALA A 387 -9.44 19.40 -3.53
C ALA A 387 -10.57 19.41 -2.48
N LEU A 388 -11.33 20.49 -2.46
CA LEU A 388 -12.55 20.67 -1.66
C LEU A 388 -13.75 20.86 -2.59
N ILE A 389 -14.85 20.20 -2.29
CA ILE A 389 -16.16 20.47 -2.91
C ILE A 389 -16.84 21.53 -2.05
N VAL A 390 -17.29 22.63 -2.68
CA VAL A 390 -17.89 23.78 -2.00
C VAL A 390 -19.25 24.18 -2.57
N LYS A 391 -20.10 24.75 -1.72
CA LYS A 391 -21.45 25.20 -2.09
C LYS A 391 -21.95 26.34 -1.18
N VAL A 392 -22.47 27.41 -1.78
CA VAL A 392 -23.11 28.50 -1.03
C VAL A 392 -24.56 28.13 -0.73
N PHE A 393 -24.96 28.21 0.54
CA PHE A 393 -26.31 27.84 0.97
C PHE A 393 -27.32 28.99 0.85
N GLY A 394 -28.56 28.66 0.48
CA GLY A 394 -29.66 29.63 0.34
C GLY A 394 -29.57 30.57 -0.86
N ARG A 395 -28.51 30.52 -1.69
CA ARG A 395 -28.38 31.37 -2.88
C ARG A 395 -27.52 30.72 -3.97
N SER A 396 -28.00 30.79 -5.21
CA SER A 396 -27.16 30.48 -6.37
C SER A 396 -26.15 31.60 -6.62
N VAL A 397 -24.89 31.24 -6.81
CA VAL A 397 -23.77 32.16 -7.10
C VAL A 397 -23.14 31.77 -8.44
N GLY A 398 -22.84 32.76 -9.28
CA GLY A 398 -22.15 32.52 -10.54
C GLY A 398 -20.66 32.20 -10.30
N PHE A 399 -20.10 31.33 -11.13
CA PHE A 399 -18.72 30.85 -11.06
C PHE A 399 -17.70 31.98 -10.80
N THR A 400 -17.67 33.02 -11.63
CA THR A 400 -16.70 34.13 -11.53
C THR A 400 -16.81 34.90 -10.21
N PHE A 401 -18.02 35.13 -9.72
CA PHE A 401 -18.25 35.78 -8.42
C PHE A 401 -17.74 34.90 -7.27
N LEU A 402 -18.05 33.60 -7.32
CA LEU A 402 -17.57 32.67 -6.29
C LEU A 402 -16.05 32.59 -6.30
N HIS A 403 -15.42 32.29 -7.45
CA HIS A 403 -13.97 32.14 -7.55
C HIS A 403 -13.21 33.37 -7.02
N ASN A 404 -13.59 34.57 -7.45
CA ASN A 404 -13.01 35.82 -6.97
C ASN A 404 -13.23 36.01 -5.45
N ARG A 405 -14.40 35.62 -4.94
CA ARG A 405 -14.68 35.70 -3.50
C ARG A 405 -13.86 34.68 -2.71
N LEU A 406 -13.64 33.47 -3.21
CA LEU A 406 -12.81 32.45 -2.56
C LEU A 406 -11.34 32.89 -2.49
N LEU A 407 -10.79 33.43 -3.57
CA LEU A 407 -9.44 34.04 -3.57
C LEU A 407 -9.33 35.16 -2.52
N SER A 408 -10.31 36.06 -2.47
CA SER A 408 -10.34 37.17 -1.51
C SER A 408 -10.55 36.74 -0.05
N LEU A 409 -11.33 35.67 0.17
CA LEU A 409 -11.73 35.17 1.49
C LEU A 409 -10.66 34.29 2.12
N TRP A 410 -10.09 33.36 1.35
CA TRP A 410 -9.10 32.40 1.84
C TRP A 410 -7.67 32.90 1.72
N LYS A 411 -7.38 33.81 0.78
CA LYS A 411 -6.04 34.37 0.52
C LYS A 411 -4.94 33.28 0.45
N PRO A 412 -5.11 32.26 -0.40
CA PRO A 412 -4.15 31.16 -0.50
C PRO A 412 -2.77 31.69 -0.93
N ALA A 413 -1.71 31.11 -0.38
CA ALA A 413 -0.34 31.43 -0.76
C ALA A 413 0.02 30.83 -2.13
N GLY A 414 -0.58 29.70 -2.47
CA GLY A 414 -0.45 29.03 -3.76
C GLY A 414 -1.56 29.35 -4.76
N ARG A 415 -1.41 28.84 -5.98
CA ARG A 415 -2.48 28.82 -6.97
C ARG A 415 -3.68 28.01 -6.46
N LEU A 416 -4.85 28.64 -6.51
CA LEU A 416 -6.17 28.03 -6.34
C LEU A 416 -6.86 27.91 -7.70
N GLU A 417 -7.25 26.69 -8.08
CA GLU A 417 -8.10 26.46 -9.24
C GLU A 417 -9.54 26.18 -8.77
N CYS A 418 -10.52 26.58 -9.57
CA CYS A 418 -11.94 26.36 -9.30
C CYS A 418 -12.64 25.83 -10.56
N VAL A 419 -13.54 24.87 -10.40
CA VAL A 419 -14.33 24.24 -11.47
C VAL A 419 -15.80 24.22 -11.04
N ASP A 420 -16.73 24.57 -11.93
CA ASP A 420 -18.17 24.40 -11.68
C ASP A 420 -18.55 22.92 -11.91
N LEU A 421 -19.18 22.28 -10.92
CA LEU A 421 -19.68 20.91 -11.02
C LEU A 421 -21.17 20.86 -11.39
N GLY A 422 -21.83 22.01 -11.51
CA GLY A 422 -23.27 22.11 -11.69
C GLY A 422 -24.05 21.98 -10.37
N HIS A 423 -25.36 22.26 -10.43
CA HIS A 423 -26.26 22.31 -9.27
C HIS A 423 -25.77 23.22 -8.11
N GLY A 424 -24.91 24.21 -8.40
CA GLY A 424 -24.32 25.12 -7.42
C GLY A 424 -23.24 24.49 -6.54
N PHE A 425 -22.68 23.35 -6.95
CA PHE A 425 -21.46 22.79 -6.37
C PHE A 425 -20.25 23.18 -7.21
N PHE A 426 -19.13 23.44 -6.55
CA PHE A 426 -17.88 23.82 -7.19
C PHE A 426 -16.75 23.00 -6.60
N LEU A 427 -15.75 22.66 -7.40
CA LEU A 427 -14.54 21.97 -6.96
C LEU A 427 -13.40 22.98 -6.90
N THR A 428 -12.72 23.07 -5.77
CA THR A 428 -11.57 23.97 -5.57
C THR A 428 -10.32 23.15 -5.29
N ARG A 429 -9.26 23.33 -6.08
CA ARG A 429 -8.02 22.55 -6.02
C ARG A 429 -6.84 23.44 -5.62
N PHE A 430 -6.07 22.99 -4.64
CA PHE A 430 -4.94 23.73 -4.08
C PHE A 430 -3.61 23.16 -4.58
N SER A 431 -2.74 24.06 -5.02
CA SER A 431 -1.36 23.70 -5.38
C SER A 431 -0.52 23.38 -4.14
N LEU A 432 -0.67 24.14 -3.05
CA LEU A 432 -0.02 23.90 -1.76
C LEU A 432 -0.91 23.05 -0.83
N ARG A 433 -0.28 22.28 0.06
CA ARG A 433 -1.01 21.45 1.05
C ARG A 433 -1.46 22.30 2.24
N GLU A 434 -0.66 23.31 2.55
CA GLU A 434 -0.78 24.26 3.64
C GLU A 434 -2.05 25.10 3.50
N ASP A 435 -2.37 25.55 2.27
CA ASP A 435 -3.62 26.26 1.97
C ASP A 435 -4.85 25.38 2.20
N TYR A 436 -4.82 24.14 1.70
CA TYR A 436 -5.90 23.16 1.86
C TYR A 436 -6.17 22.87 3.33
N ASP A 437 -5.12 22.55 4.11
CA ASP A 437 -5.25 22.25 5.53
C ASP A 437 -5.65 23.51 6.32
N ALA A 438 -5.19 24.71 5.95
CA ALA A 438 -5.59 25.96 6.61
C ALA A 438 -7.08 26.30 6.40
N ILE A 439 -7.64 26.03 5.22
CA ILE A 439 -9.06 26.32 4.90
C ILE A 439 -10.00 25.36 5.62
N LEU A 440 -9.62 24.10 5.78
CA LEU A 440 -10.31 23.15 6.64
C LEU A 440 -10.20 23.55 8.12
N LYS A 441 -8.98 23.82 8.60
CA LYS A 441 -8.71 24.12 10.02
C LYS A 441 -9.27 25.45 10.51
N LYS A 442 -9.44 26.46 9.64
CA LYS A 442 -10.00 27.79 9.98
C LYS A 442 -11.50 27.92 9.66
N GLY A 443 -12.25 26.81 9.65
CA GLY A 443 -13.61 26.70 9.09
C GLY A 443 -14.68 27.66 9.64
N SER A 444 -15.91 27.52 9.13
CA SER A 444 -17.03 28.50 9.20
C SER A 444 -16.85 29.71 8.27
N TRP A 445 -16.89 29.45 6.97
CA TRP A 445 -16.74 30.45 5.90
C TRP A 445 -18.09 31.01 5.44
N PHE A 446 -18.14 32.33 5.16
CA PHE A 446 -19.35 33.02 4.71
C PHE A 446 -19.10 33.88 3.47
N ILE A 447 -20.07 33.88 2.55
CA ILE A 447 -20.09 34.70 1.34
C ILE A 447 -21.31 35.62 1.40
N ARG A 448 -21.09 36.85 1.90
CA ARG A 448 -22.15 37.70 2.47
C ARG A 448 -22.83 36.95 3.63
N GLU A 449 -24.13 37.13 3.83
CA GLU A 449 -24.94 36.42 4.84
C GLU A 449 -25.22 34.93 4.51
N HIS A 450 -24.51 34.34 3.54
CA HIS A 450 -24.72 32.96 3.11
C HIS A 450 -23.55 32.07 3.51
N PHE A 451 -23.85 30.96 4.19
CA PHE A 451 -22.86 29.98 4.59
C PHE A 451 -22.21 29.29 3.37
N LEU A 452 -20.89 29.12 3.39
CA LEU A 452 -20.13 28.35 2.41
C LEU A 452 -19.84 26.95 2.95
N SER A 453 -20.62 25.96 2.53
CA SER A 453 -20.32 24.55 2.76
C SER A 453 -18.98 24.22 2.11
N ILE A 454 -18.10 23.56 2.85
CA ILE A 454 -16.85 22.98 2.36
C ILE A 454 -16.78 21.51 2.78
N LYS A 455 -16.32 20.62 1.91
CA LYS A 455 -15.95 19.25 2.26
C LYS A 455 -14.74 18.77 1.43
N PRO A 456 -13.92 17.84 1.93
CA PRO A 456 -12.96 17.12 1.10
C PRO A 456 -13.60 16.54 -0.17
N TRP A 457 -12.85 16.51 -1.26
CA TRP A 457 -13.26 15.81 -2.47
C TRP A 457 -13.44 14.31 -2.18
N GLU A 458 -14.48 13.71 -2.76
CA GLU A 458 -14.78 12.29 -2.66
C GLU A 458 -14.97 11.68 -4.06
N PRO A 459 -14.62 10.40 -4.25
CA PRO A 459 -14.87 9.72 -5.52
C PRO A 459 -16.35 9.63 -5.87
N ASP A 460 -16.64 9.58 -7.16
CA ASP A 460 -17.97 9.27 -7.70
C ASP A 460 -19.07 10.27 -7.25
N PHE A 461 -18.68 11.47 -6.79
CA PHE A 461 -19.57 12.55 -6.37
C PHE A 461 -20.55 12.97 -7.47
N ARG A 462 -21.84 12.99 -7.14
CA ARG A 462 -22.93 13.37 -8.06
C ARG A 462 -23.66 14.63 -7.58
N PRO A 463 -23.36 15.82 -8.14
CA PRO A 463 -23.96 17.11 -7.75
C PRO A 463 -25.50 17.12 -7.73
N ALA A 464 -26.14 16.38 -8.63
CA ALA A 464 -27.61 16.26 -8.70
C ALA A 464 -28.22 15.42 -7.55
N MET A 465 -27.46 14.50 -6.96
CA MET A 465 -27.89 13.63 -5.85
C MET A 465 -27.37 14.11 -4.49
N ALA A 466 -26.34 14.96 -4.48
CA ALA A 466 -25.69 15.47 -3.29
C ALA A 466 -26.61 16.42 -2.50
N ASN A 467 -27.06 15.96 -1.34
CA ASN A 467 -27.73 16.80 -0.35
C ASN A 467 -26.67 17.37 0.61
N VAL A 468 -26.61 18.68 0.77
CA VAL A 468 -25.84 19.30 1.88
C VAL A 468 -26.73 19.25 3.11
N SER A 469 -26.79 18.08 3.74
CA SER A 469 -27.52 17.88 5.01
C SER A 469 -26.71 18.28 6.23
N SER A 470 -25.39 18.39 6.11
CA SER A 470 -24.50 18.67 7.23
C SER A 470 -23.31 19.56 6.92
N VAL A 471 -22.75 20.12 7.99
CA VAL A 471 -21.75 21.20 7.95
C VAL A 471 -20.81 21.11 9.15
N ALA A 472 -19.53 21.44 8.94
CA ALA A 472 -18.59 21.62 10.04
C ALA A 472 -18.80 23.00 10.68
N ALA A 473 -19.02 23.03 11.99
CA ALA A 473 -19.19 24.24 12.78
C ALA A 473 -18.23 24.23 13.97
N TRP A 474 -17.75 25.41 14.39
CA TRP A 474 -17.04 25.56 15.65
C TRP A 474 -18.02 25.45 16.82
N VAL A 475 -17.79 24.49 17.70
CA VAL A 475 -18.49 24.39 18.98
C VAL A 475 -17.63 25.05 20.05
N LYS A 476 -18.18 26.03 20.76
CA LYS A 476 -17.55 26.63 21.93
C LYS A 476 -18.08 25.93 23.18
N PHE A 477 -17.22 25.21 23.89
CA PHE A 477 -17.51 24.72 25.23
C PHE A 477 -17.38 25.89 26.20
N ASN A 478 -18.52 26.50 26.57
CA ASN A 478 -18.54 27.44 27.68
C ASN A 478 -18.34 26.65 28.99
N GLU A 479 -17.56 27.19 29.92
CA GLU A 479 -17.37 26.64 31.27
C GLU A 479 -16.75 25.23 31.34
N LEU A 480 -16.11 24.74 30.27
CA LEU A 480 -15.27 23.54 30.35
C LEU A 480 -14.08 23.82 31.29
N PRO A 481 -13.86 23.02 32.35
CA PRO A 481 -12.70 23.20 33.23
C PRO A 481 -11.37 23.04 32.48
N ILE A 482 -10.35 23.79 32.91
CA ILE A 482 -9.10 23.98 32.14
C ILE A 482 -8.31 22.69 31.94
N GLU A 483 -8.39 21.76 32.89
CA GLU A 483 -7.82 20.42 32.86
C GLU A 483 -8.33 19.57 31.69
N TYR A 484 -9.55 19.84 31.20
CA TYR A 484 -10.15 19.13 30.06
C TYR A 484 -9.87 19.78 28.70
N TYR A 485 -9.11 20.88 28.65
CA TYR A 485 -8.55 21.42 27.39
C TYR A 485 -7.29 20.66 26.90
N ASN A 486 -7.04 19.46 27.43
CA ASN A 486 -6.08 18.50 26.88
C ASN A 486 -6.54 17.96 25.51
N GLU A 487 -5.60 17.75 24.58
CA GLU A 487 -5.92 17.34 23.21
C GLU A 487 -6.62 15.97 23.11
N GLU A 488 -6.18 14.97 23.88
CA GLU A 488 -6.77 13.63 23.90
C GLU A 488 -8.19 13.65 24.50
N VAL A 489 -8.38 14.41 25.59
CA VAL A 489 -9.67 14.61 26.24
C VAL A 489 -10.65 15.28 25.29
N LEU A 490 -10.23 16.35 24.61
CA LEU A 490 -11.06 17.03 23.62
C LEU A 490 -11.45 16.06 22.50
N VAL A 491 -10.52 15.23 21.98
CA VAL A 491 -10.83 14.22 20.95
C VAL A 491 -11.91 13.25 21.42
N GLN A 492 -11.82 12.74 22.66
CA GLN A 492 -12.87 11.88 23.22
C GLN A 492 -14.22 12.61 23.38
N ILE A 493 -14.21 13.87 23.83
CA ILE A 493 -15.42 14.72 23.91
C ILE A 493 -16.06 14.87 22.53
N GLY A 494 -15.28 15.09 21.47
CA GLY A 494 -15.80 15.19 20.11
C GLY A 494 -16.37 13.89 19.55
N ILE A 495 -15.71 12.75 19.77
CA ILE A 495 -16.21 11.43 19.34
C ILE A 495 -17.55 11.09 20.02
N LEU A 496 -17.77 11.60 21.24
CA LEU A 496 -19.06 11.52 21.93
C LEU A 496 -20.11 12.45 21.31
N ILE A 497 -19.76 13.69 20.97
CA ILE A 497 -20.70 14.67 20.38
C ILE A 497 -20.98 14.41 18.89
N GLU A 498 -20.09 13.73 18.16
CA GLU A 498 -20.32 13.28 16.77
C GLU A 498 -21.58 12.39 16.65
N LYS A 499 -22.03 11.79 17.76
CA LYS A 499 -23.24 10.97 17.87
C LYS A 499 -24.49 11.76 18.30
N VAL A 500 -24.39 13.08 18.48
CA VAL A 500 -25.47 13.94 18.98
C VAL A 500 -26.00 14.85 17.87
N GLU A 501 -27.20 14.54 17.35
CA GLU A 501 -27.91 15.45 16.44
C GLU A 501 -28.45 16.66 17.23
N GLN A 502 -27.76 17.81 17.19
CA GLN A 502 -28.21 19.04 17.82
C GLN A 502 -28.76 20.04 16.79
N SER A 503 -29.99 20.52 17.00
CA SER A 503 -30.60 21.55 16.15
C SER A 503 -29.94 22.90 16.39
N VAL A 504 -29.04 23.33 15.50
CA VAL A 504 -28.36 24.63 15.61
C VAL A 504 -29.26 25.75 15.09
N SER A 505 -29.95 26.43 16.01
CA SER A 505 -30.65 27.68 15.73
C SER A 505 -29.67 28.85 15.67
N TYR A 506 -29.03 29.07 14.52
CA TYR A 506 -28.19 30.25 14.30
C TYR A 506 -29.01 31.53 14.42
N GLU A 507 -28.49 32.56 15.10
CA GLU A 507 -29.14 33.87 15.14
C GLU A 507 -29.32 34.38 13.70
N GLY A 508 -30.56 34.74 13.37
CA GLY A 508 -30.93 35.18 12.02
C GLY A 508 -31.36 34.08 11.04
N ILE A 509 -31.13 32.79 11.30
CA ILE A 509 -31.56 31.72 10.34
C ILE A 509 -33.08 31.61 10.23
N HIS A 510 -33.81 31.95 11.30
CA HIS A 510 -35.26 32.08 11.31
C HIS A 510 -35.78 33.31 10.52
N ARG A 511 -34.90 34.26 10.16
CA ARG A 511 -35.23 35.45 9.36
C ARG A 511 -34.99 35.26 7.85
N LEU A 512 -34.40 34.12 7.47
CA LEU A 512 -34.20 33.71 6.08
C LEU A 512 -35.50 33.14 5.50
N CYS A 513 -36.02 33.78 4.47
CA CYS A 513 -37.14 33.25 3.70
C CYS A 513 -36.76 31.94 3.03
N SER A 514 -37.35 30.82 3.48
CA SER A 514 -37.09 29.48 2.95
C SER A 514 -37.52 29.26 1.49
N ASN A 515 -38.10 30.28 0.84
CA ASN A 515 -38.51 30.25 -0.56
C ASN A 515 -37.57 31.06 -1.49
N CYS A 516 -37.02 32.18 -1.05
CA CYS A 516 -36.15 33.05 -1.87
C CYS A 516 -34.72 33.26 -1.32
N GLY A 517 -34.43 32.74 -0.13
CA GLY A 517 -33.11 32.82 0.50
C GLY A 517 -32.70 34.22 0.97
N ARG A 518 -33.64 35.17 1.12
CA ARG A 518 -33.32 36.53 1.61
C ARG A 518 -33.75 36.72 3.06
N VAL A 519 -32.99 37.52 3.79
CA VAL A 519 -33.28 37.93 5.16
C VAL A 519 -34.36 39.01 5.17
N GLY A 520 -35.28 38.96 6.15
CA GLY A 520 -36.21 40.06 6.45
C GLY A 520 -37.69 39.78 6.16
N HIS A 521 -38.06 38.57 5.75
CA HIS A 521 -39.47 38.15 5.62
C HIS A 521 -39.59 36.61 5.69
N HIS A 522 -40.75 36.12 6.11
CA HIS A 522 -41.06 34.68 6.09
C HIS A 522 -41.65 34.24 4.73
N ARG A 523 -41.78 32.91 4.55
CA ARG A 523 -42.19 32.28 3.28
C ARG A 523 -43.55 32.77 2.80
N GLU A 524 -44.51 32.97 3.71
CA GLU A 524 -45.84 33.50 3.37
C GLU A 524 -45.80 34.93 2.79
N ASN A 525 -44.82 35.74 3.19
CA ASN A 525 -44.74 37.17 2.87
C ASN A 525 -43.58 37.51 1.91
N CYS A 526 -43.23 36.59 1.00
CA CYS A 526 -42.10 36.75 0.09
C CYS A 526 -42.43 37.63 -1.14
N PRO A 527 -41.90 38.87 -1.25
CA PRO A 527 -42.20 39.77 -2.37
C PRO A 527 -41.48 39.39 -3.66
N PHE A 528 -40.60 38.39 -3.63
CA PHE A 528 -39.83 37.89 -4.78
C PHE A 528 -40.47 36.66 -5.45
N ILE A 529 -41.75 36.39 -5.19
CA ILE A 529 -42.54 35.39 -5.91
C ILE A 529 -43.29 36.08 -7.05
N ILE A 530 -42.99 35.72 -8.30
CA ILE A 530 -43.92 35.96 -9.41
C ILE A 530 -45.13 35.05 -9.18
N ARG A 531 -46.22 35.63 -8.66
CA ARG A 531 -47.51 34.92 -8.57
C ARG A 531 -48.00 34.73 -10.01
N ARG A 532 -48.23 33.48 -10.43
CA ARG A 532 -49.03 33.23 -11.63
C ARG A 532 -50.46 33.70 -11.33
N ASP A 533 -51.03 34.50 -12.21
CA ASP A 533 -52.36 35.08 -11.99
C ASP A 533 -53.43 34.02 -11.74
N SER A 534 -54.35 34.37 -10.84
CA SER A 534 -55.51 33.56 -10.53
C SER A 534 -56.49 33.55 -11.70
N SER A 535 -56.74 32.38 -12.28
CA SER A 535 -57.94 32.14 -13.08
C SER A 535 -59.21 32.22 -12.21
N PRO A 536 -60.39 32.52 -12.80
CA PRO A 536 -61.47 33.15 -12.04
C PRO A 536 -62.22 32.22 -11.08
N LYS A 537 -62.74 32.80 -9.98
CA LYS A 537 -63.70 32.12 -9.10
C LYS A 537 -65.03 31.88 -9.83
N PRO A 538 -65.60 30.67 -9.80
CA PRO A 538 -67.01 30.46 -10.13
C PRO A 538 -67.93 31.09 -9.08
N MET A 539 -69.12 31.51 -9.51
CA MET A 539 -70.14 32.12 -8.66
C MET A 539 -70.72 31.15 -7.62
N VAL A 540 -71.14 31.70 -6.47
CA VAL A 540 -71.93 30.98 -5.47
C VAL A 540 -73.40 30.96 -5.88
N THR A 541 -73.99 29.76 -5.97
CA THR A 541 -75.45 29.57 -5.90
C THR A 541 -75.80 28.64 -4.73
N LYS A 542 -76.79 29.05 -3.93
CA LYS A 542 -77.32 28.26 -2.80
C LYS A 542 -78.44 27.33 -3.28
N ALA A 543 -78.44 26.04 -2.91
CA ALA A 543 -79.67 25.31 -2.54
C ALA A 543 -79.47 23.89 -1.93
N LYS A 544 -80.04 23.70 -0.72
CA LYS A 544 -80.87 22.56 -0.23
C LYS A 544 -80.39 21.08 -0.25
N ARG A 545 -80.25 20.56 0.99
CA ARG A 545 -80.91 19.36 1.62
C ARG A 545 -80.70 17.90 1.11
N GLY A 546 -80.22 17.05 2.04
CA GLY A 546 -80.60 15.63 2.25
C GLY A 546 -79.93 14.55 1.37
N VAL A 547 -79.92 13.24 1.69
CA VAL A 547 -80.29 12.47 2.91
C VAL A 547 -79.81 11.00 2.76
N VAL A 548 -79.27 10.33 3.83
CA VAL A 548 -79.14 8.84 4.05
C VAL A 548 -78.28 8.02 3.03
N SER A 549 -77.61 6.86 3.25
CA SER A 549 -77.47 5.78 4.29
C SER A 549 -75.98 5.35 4.46
N GLY A 550 -75.51 4.67 5.54
CA GLY A 550 -75.51 3.20 5.79
C GLY A 550 -74.39 2.45 4.99
N SER A 551 -73.57 1.51 5.48
CA SER A 551 -73.53 0.68 6.71
C SER A 551 -72.12 0.14 7.02
N CYS A 552 -71.85 -0.12 8.31
CA CYS A 552 -71.18 -1.29 8.94
C CYS A 552 -71.05 -2.60 8.11
N SER A 553 -70.20 -3.60 8.45
CA SER A 553 -69.35 -3.85 9.65
C SER A 553 -68.30 -4.97 9.46
N SER A 554 -67.41 -5.11 10.46
CA SER A 554 -66.41 -6.14 10.76
C SER A 554 -66.80 -7.63 10.68
N HIS A 555 -65.80 -8.50 10.49
CA HIS A 555 -65.51 -9.78 11.20
C HIS A 555 -64.10 -10.27 10.76
N VAL A 556 -63.28 -11.11 11.41
CA VAL A 556 -63.02 -11.62 12.79
C VAL A 556 -62.25 -12.95 12.59
N PHE A 557 -61.03 -13.07 13.15
CA PHE A 557 -60.30 -14.32 13.48
C PHE A 557 -59.91 -15.31 12.32
N ASP A 558 -58.93 -16.23 12.41
CA ASP A 558 -57.66 -16.35 13.17
C ASP A 558 -56.87 -17.62 12.66
N VAL A 559 -55.62 -17.82 13.12
CA VAL A 559 -54.84 -19.11 13.18
C VAL A 559 -54.39 -19.86 11.89
N ALA A 560 -53.14 -19.57 11.49
CA ALA A 560 -51.97 -20.48 11.37
C ALA A 560 -51.77 -21.60 10.29
N LYS A 561 -50.45 -21.91 10.17
CA LYS A 561 -49.72 -23.13 9.72
C LYS A 561 -49.07 -23.22 8.31
N ASP A 562 -47.74 -23.08 8.37
CA ASP A 562 -46.69 -24.02 7.91
C ASP A 562 -46.44 -24.38 6.43
N LYS A 563 -45.17 -24.11 6.03
CA LYS A 563 -44.24 -24.93 5.20
C LYS A 563 -44.56 -25.08 3.69
N GLU A 564 -43.60 -25.24 2.76
CA GLU A 564 -42.12 -25.34 2.85
C GLU A 564 -41.45 -24.95 1.51
N GLY A 565 -40.16 -24.55 1.54
CA GLY A 565 -39.23 -24.60 0.40
C GLY A 565 -39.26 -23.46 -0.65
N LEU A 566 -38.14 -23.03 -1.25
CA LEU A 566 -36.73 -23.42 -1.02
C LEU A 566 -35.72 -22.42 -1.67
N ILE A 567 -34.66 -22.00 -0.93
CA ILE A 567 -33.31 -21.54 -1.41
C ILE A 567 -33.27 -20.21 -2.22
N ARG A 568 -32.34 -19.24 -2.06
CA ARG A 568 -31.10 -18.96 -1.27
C ARG A 568 -30.86 -17.42 -1.34
N SER A 569 -29.89 -16.71 -0.73
CA SER A 569 -28.85 -16.93 0.31
C SER A 569 -28.17 -15.59 0.67
N MET A 570 -27.61 -15.45 1.89
CA MET A 570 -26.28 -14.89 2.26
C MET A 570 -25.78 -13.53 1.68
N LEU A 571 -25.00 -12.69 2.38
CA LEU A 571 -24.26 -12.81 3.65
C LEU A 571 -23.92 -11.39 4.23
N HIS A 572 -23.41 -11.36 5.46
CA HIS A 572 -22.87 -10.17 6.13
C HIS A 572 -21.45 -9.78 5.64
N ALA A 573 -21.15 -8.47 5.68
CA ALA A 573 -19.86 -7.85 6.04
C ALA A 573 -20.13 -6.33 6.17
N GLU A 574 -20.17 -5.72 7.35
CA GLU A 574 -19.02 -5.35 8.20
C GLU A 574 -17.94 -4.55 7.48
N HIS A 575 -17.78 -3.30 7.90
CA HIS A 575 -16.55 -2.53 7.68
C HIS A 575 -16.33 -1.61 8.89
N GLU A 576 -15.42 -1.98 9.78
CA GLU A 576 -14.86 -1.06 10.76
C GLU A 576 -13.73 -0.21 10.15
N LYS A 577 -13.65 1.02 10.67
CA LYS A 577 -12.46 1.84 11.01
C LYS A 577 -11.24 1.80 10.07
N ALA A 578 -10.93 2.99 9.53
CA ALA A 578 -9.56 3.43 9.29
C ALA A 578 -9.09 4.31 10.48
N SER A 579 -7.80 4.26 10.80
CA SER A 579 -7.21 4.88 11.98
C SER A 579 -6.71 6.32 11.76
N GLU A 580 -7.04 7.18 12.73
CA GLU A 580 -6.24 8.29 13.28
C GLU A 580 -5.23 9.02 12.39
N GLY A 581 -5.56 10.28 12.08
CA GLY A 581 -4.58 11.35 11.90
C GLY A 581 -4.91 12.48 12.89
N ASN A 582 -3.88 13.17 13.41
CA ASN A 582 -4.06 14.21 14.44
C ASN A 582 -4.95 15.37 13.96
N TYR A 583 -6.21 15.35 14.36
CA TYR A 583 -7.15 16.46 14.21
C TYR A 583 -7.98 16.63 15.48
N ARG A 584 -8.07 17.88 15.93
CA ARG A 584 -9.03 18.31 16.95
C ARG A 584 -10.47 18.01 16.54
N PRO A 585 -11.41 17.99 17.50
CA PRO A 585 -12.69 17.32 17.32
C PRO A 585 -13.70 18.22 16.62
N TRP A 586 -14.43 17.66 15.66
CA TRP A 586 -15.48 18.35 14.91
C TRP A 586 -16.83 17.66 15.12
N VAL A 587 -17.92 18.40 14.94
CA VAL A 587 -19.29 17.89 15.05
C VAL A 587 -20.00 18.03 13.71
N VAL A 588 -20.75 16.99 13.31
CA VAL A 588 -21.49 16.92 12.04
C VAL A 588 -22.98 17.08 12.33
N VAL A 589 -23.55 18.25 12.04
CA VAL A 589 -24.97 18.54 12.31
C VAL A 589 -25.85 18.20 11.10
N THR A 590 -26.86 17.34 11.24
CA THR A 590 -27.77 16.90 10.17
C THR A 590 -29.14 17.61 10.17
N HIS A 591 -29.67 17.94 8.99
CA HIS A 591 -31.07 18.41 8.85
C HIS A 591 -32.02 17.31 8.36
N LYS A 592 -33.07 17.03 9.15
CA LYS A 592 -34.10 16.02 8.84
C LYS A 592 -35.02 16.46 7.70
N LYS A 593 -35.40 15.55 6.79
CA LYS A 593 -36.47 15.76 5.80
C LYS A 593 -37.81 15.35 6.40
N THR A 594 -38.76 16.28 6.52
CA THR A 594 -40.15 15.97 6.84
C THR A 594 -40.88 15.43 5.61
N ARG A 595 -41.58 14.30 5.79
CA ARG A 595 -42.36 13.61 4.76
C ARG A 595 -43.82 14.08 4.87
N ASN A 596 -44.37 14.65 3.79
CA ASN A 596 -45.76 15.12 3.77
C ASN A 596 -46.74 13.94 3.77
N THR A 597 -47.64 13.91 4.75
CA THR A 597 -48.90 13.15 4.72
C THR A 597 -50.03 14.03 5.27
N ARG A 598 -51.10 14.19 4.48
CA ARG A 598 -52.30 14.94 4.86
C ARG A 598 -53.39 14.00 5.37
N SER A 599 -53.97 14.33 6.53
CA SER A 599 -55.40 14.19 6.85
C SER A 599 -55.70 15.10 8.04
N GLY A 600 -56.91 15.65 8.14
CA GLY A 600 -57.24 16.72 9.09
C GLY A 600 -58.28 16.31 10.16
N GLY A 601 -58.61 17.25 11.04
CA GLY A 601 -59.66 17.08 12.06
C GLY A 601 -59.49 18.03 13.25
N THR A 602 -60.39 19.00 13.39
CA THR A 602 -60.50 19.95 14.52
C THR A 602 -61.10 19.26 15.76
N SER A 603 -60.79 19.65 17.01
CA SER A 603 -61.32 20.88 17.64
C SER A 603 -60.81 21.10 19.09
N PHE A 604 -60.99 22.34 19.58
CA PHE A 604 -60.74 22.90 20.94
C PHE A 604 -61.71 22.35 22.02
N PRO A 605 -61.58 22.63 23.35
CA PRO A 605 -61.03 23.88 23.97
C PRO A 605 -60.32 23.82 25.36
N GLN A 606 -59.81 25.00 25.79
CA GLN A 606 -59.78 25.57 27.16
C GLN A 606 -58.99 24.84 28.30
N GLU A 607 -58.42 25.49 29.34
CA GLU A 607 -58.05 26.89 29.67
C GLU A 607 -57.22 26.91 30.99
N ILE A 608 -56.87 28.10 31.52
CA ILE A 608 -56.66 28.42 32.97
C ILE A 608 -55.27 28.14 33.65
N VAL A 609 -54.52 29.25 33.85
CA VAL A 609 -53.93 29.76 35.13
C VAL A 609 -52.76 29.02 35.84
N GLN A 610 -51.58 29.66 35.80
CA GLN A 610 -50.57 29.72 36.90
C GLN A 610 -51.12 30.57 38.08
N PRO A 611 -50.69 30.49 39.37
CA PRO A 611 -49.26 30.53 39.75
C PRO A 611 -48.83 30.03 41.17
N ARG A 612 -47.59 30.38 41.57
CA ARG A 612 -47.09 30.68 42.95
C ARG A 612 -46.74 29.48 43.87
N GLN A 613 -45.46 29.33 44.28
CA GLN A 613 -44.76 29.91 45.48
C GLN A 613 -44.74 28.93 46.69
N VAL A 614 -43.80 28.91 47.68
CA VAL A 614 -42.48 29.54 47.88
C VAL A 614 -41.70 28.91 49.08
N HIS A 615 -40.36 29.09 49.11
CA HIS A 615 -39.41 29.11 50.27
C HIS A 615 -39.00 27.88 51.12
N GLY A 616 -37.75 28.01 51.61
CA GLY A 616 -37.19 27.43 52.84
C GLY A 616 -35.93 26.56 52.62
N MET A 617 -34.80 26.70 53.33
CA MET A 617 -34.30 27.73 54.27
C MET A 617 -32.77 27.55 54.48
N HIS A 618 -32.14 28.46 55.27
CA HIS A 618 -30.73 28.52 55.76
C HIS A 618 -29.97 27.19 56.04
N GLY A 619 -28.61 27.15 56.14
CA GLY A 619 -27.56 28.18 56.03
C GLY A 619 -26.27 27.79 56.81
N LEU A 620 -25.25 28.67 56.86
CA LEU A 620 -23.98 28.60 57.67
C LEU A 620 -22.99 27.46 57.25
N ASP A 621 -21.66 27.55 57.44
CA ASP A 621 -20.78 28.58 58.04
C ASP A 621 -19.38 28.61 57.35
N SER A 622 -18.53 29.53 57.81
CA SER A 622 -17.20 29.94 57.36
C SER A 622 -16.02 29.09 57.88
N ARG A 623 -14.86 29.15 57.18
CA ARG A 623 -13.51 29.40 57.76
C ARG A 623 -12.37 29.49 56.72
N THR A 624 -11.42 30.38 57.00
CA THR A 624 -10.15 30.65 56.30
C THR A 624 -8.96 30.05 57.05
N VAL A 625 -7.90 29.60 56.34
CA VAL A 625 -6.50 29.57 56.83
C VAL A 625 -5.52 29.73 55.65
N ASP A 626 -4.50 30.59 55.80
CA ASP A 626 -3.38 30.81 54.87
C ASP A 626 -2.30 29.71 54.92
N GLY A 627 -1.44 29.62 53.89
CA GLY A 627 -0.27 28.73 53.93
C GLY A 627 0.69 28.83 52.75
N THR A 628 1.61 29.80 52.78
CA THR A 628 2.72 29.93 51.81
C THR A 628 3.96 29.12 52.21
N ALA A 629 4.62 28.42 51.27
CA ALA A 629 6.05 28.07 51.35
C ALA A 629 6.68 27.79 49.98
N LYS A 630 7.96 28.15 49.80
CA LYS A 630 8.83 27.85 48.64
C LYS A 630 9.97 26.91 49.06
N SER A 631 10.44 26.06 48.13
CA SER A 631 11.85 25.61 47.94
C SER A 631 11.85 24.49 46.88
N ASP A 632 12.45 24.63 45.71
CA ASP A 632 13.89 24.68 45.36
C ASP A 632 14.64 23.33 45.37
N ASN A 633 15.11 22.96 44.17
CA ASN A 633 16.36 22.30 43.78
C ASN A 633 16.72 20.83 44.12
N SER A 634 17.02 20.11 43.03
CA SER A 634 18.16 19.20 42.77
C SER A 634 18.44 17.99 43.67
N THR A 635 18.39 16.79 43.09
CA THR A 635 19.63 16.12 42.61
C THR A 635 19.32 15.17 41.45
#